data_AF-A0A2T0N0B6-F1
#
_entry.id   AF-A0A2T0N0B6-F1
#
_cell.length_a   1.000
_cell.length_b   1.000
_cell.length_c   1.000
_cell.angle_alpha   90.00
_cell.angle_beta   90.00
_cell.angle_gamma   90.00
#
_symmetry.space_group_name_H-M   'P 1'
#
loop_
_entity.id
_entity.type
_entity.pdbx_description
1 polymer ?
#
loop_
_entity_poly.entity_id
_entity_poly.type
_entity_poly.pdbx_seq_one_letter_code
_entity_poly.pdbx_strand_id
1 'polypeptide(L)'
;MLTEADEAARHAPNLALGYGHVPIYKMGVSIVLGDAGTAIDHAKEVVPNQIPTLERRGSYYTGIAEAYTLWGKTDRAVRALLIAEKIAPSEVRRSGTRQVITELLHRDPHSKLSGLRGLARRVGVTL
;
A
#
# COMPACT_ATOMS: atom_id res chain seq x y z
N MET A 1 -11.54 7.58 -21.70
CA MET A 1 -11.67 6.74 -20.48
C MET A 1 -10.85 7.23 -19.28
N LEU A 2 -9.50 7.18 -19.25
CA LEU A 2 -8.75 7.65 -18.05
C LEU A 2 -8.76 9.18 -17.89
N THR A 3 -8.72 9.94 -18.99
CA THR A 3 -8.76 11.42 -18.97
C THR A 3 -10.09 11.97 -18.45
N GLU A 4 -11.20 11.32 -18.80
CA GLU A 4 -12.54 11.70 -18.31
C GLU A 4 -12.72 11.42 -16.81
N ALA A 5 -12.06 10.36 -16.29
CA ALA A 5 -12.06 10.07 -14.86
C ALA A 5 -11.31 11.14 -14.05
N ASP A 6 -10.22 11.69 -14.58
CA ASP A 6 -9.47 12.79 -13.97
C ASP A 6 -10.24 14.12 -13.98
N GLU A 7 -11.14 14.33 -14.94
CA GLU A 7 -12.06 15.48 -14.96
C GLU A 7 -13.24 15.30 -14.01
N ALA A 8 -13.85 14.11 -13.94
CA ALA A 8 -14.95 13.83 -13.02
C ALA A 8 -14.51 13.92 -11.55
N ALA A 9 -13.29 13.48 -11.23
CA ALA A 9 -12.73 13.58 -9.88
C ALA A 9 -12.59 15.02 -9.37
N ARG A 10 -12.34 15.98 -10.27
CA ARG A 10 -12.24 17.42 -9.93
C ARG A 10 -13.58 18.05 -9.56
N HIS A 11 -14.69 17.52 -10.07
CA HIS A 11 -16.02 18.10 -9.91
C HIS A 11 -16.82 17.48 -8.75
N ALA A 12 -16.35 16.37 -8.16
CA ALA A 12 -17.04 15.70 -7.06
C ALA A 12 -16.05 15.07 -6.04
N PRO A 13 -15.42 15.88 -5.18
CA PRO A 13 -14.37 15.41 -4.25
C PRO A 13 -14.86 14.35 -3.24
N ASN A 14 -16.17 14.28 -2.99
CA ASN A 14 -16.81 13.36 -2.04
C ASN A 14 -17.40 12.10 -2.67
N LEU A 15 -17.40 11.98 -4.02
CA LEU A 15 -17.83 10.75 -4.66
C LEU A 15 -16.73 9.68 -4.57
N ALA A 16 -17.11 8.42 -4.81
CA ALA A 16 -16.20 7.26 -4.83
C ALA A 16 -14.96 7.44 -5.75
N LEU A 17 -14.97 8.46 -6.63
CA LEU A 17 -13.94 8.90 -7.56
C LEU A 17 -13.16 10.16 -7.10
N GLY A 18 -13.22 10.53 -5.81
CA GLY A 18 -12.54 11.71 -5.29
C GLY A 18 -11.01 11.74 -5.51
N TYR A 19 -10.42 12.91 -5.26
CA TYR A 19 -8.97 13.17 -5.42
C TYR A 19 -8.11 12.02 -4.87
N GLY A 20 -7.23 11.49 -5.73
CA GLY A 20 -6.33 10.38 -5.40
C GLY A 20 -6.83 8.99 -5.82
N HIS A 21 -8.10 8.80 -6.19
CA HIS A 21 -8.61 7.48 -6.62
C HIS A 21 -7.93 6.97 -7.90
N VAL A 22 -7.76 7.82 -8.91
CA VAL A 22 -7.15 7.44 -10.18
C VAL A 22 -5.67 7.05 -10.01
N PRO A 23 -4.81 7.83 -9.32
CA PRO A 23 -3.44 7.39 -9.06
C PRO A 23 -3.35 6.11 -8.22
N ILE A 24 -4.22 5.91 -7.22
CA ILE A 24 -4.27 4.64 -6.45
C ILE A 24 -4.64 3.46 -7.35
N TYR A 25 -5.61 3.64 -8.26
CA TYR A 25 -5.98 2.62 -9.23
C TYR A 25 -4.82 2.30 -10.18
N LYS A 26 -4.17 3.33 -10.75
CA LYS A 26 -3.00 3.17 -11.62
C LYS A 26 -1.86 2.46 -10.90
N MET A 27 -1.60 2.79 -9.63
CA MET A 27 -0.64 2.07 -8.78
C MET A 27 -0.95 0.57 -8.72
N GLY A 28 -2.21 0.20 -8.44
CA GLY A 28 -2.62 -1.21 -8.39
C GLY A 28 -2.42 -1.94 -9.72
N VAL A 29 -2.74 -1.30 -10.84
CA VAL A 29 -2.48 -1.85 -12.19
C VAL A 29 -0.98 -2.08 -12.41
N SER A 30 -0.14 -1.10 -12.08
CA SER A 30 1.31 -1.22 -12.23
C SER A 30 1.90 -2.34 -11.36
N ILE A 31 1.39 -2.55 -10.15
CA ILE A 31 1.77 -3.70 -9.29
C ILE A 31 1.47 -5.02 -9.99
N VAL A 32 0.24 -5.18 -10.52
CA VAL A 32 -0.18 -6.40 -11.22
C VAL A 32 0.67 -6.66 -12.46
N LEU A 33 1.10 -5.59 -13.15
CA LEU A 33 1.97 -5.68 -14.32
C LEU A 33 3.46 -5.90 -13.98
N GLY A 34 3.82 -5.96 -12.70
CA GLY A 34 5.21 -6.13 -12.28
C GLY A 34 6.06 -4.86 -12.37
N ASP A 35 5.46 -3.71 -12.70
CA ASP A 35 6.16 -2.42 -12.80
C ASP A 35 6.10 -1.65 -11.49
N ALA A 36 7.00 -2.03 -10.58
CA ALA A 36 7.09 -1.39 -9.27
C ALA A 36 7.51 0.09 -9.32
N GLY A 37 8.27 0.49 -10.35
CA GLY A 37 8.73 1.88 -10.49
C GLY A 37 7.56 2.81 -10.77
N THR A 38 6.79 2.47 -11.80
CA THR A 38 5.58 3.21 -12.18
C THR A 38 4.52 3.18 -11.08
N ALA A 39 4.40 2.05 -10.36
CA ALA A 39 3.49 1.97 -9.20
C ALA A 39 3.83 3.02 -8.12
N ILE A 40 5.11 3.18 -7.80
CA ILE A 40 5.54 4.17 -6.80
C ILE A 40 5.42 5.60 -7.34
N ASP A 41 5.62 5.83 -8.64
CA ASP A 41 5.43 7.16 -9.22
C ASP A 41 3.96 7.59 -9.15
N HIS A 42 3.01 6.70 -9.45
CA HIS A 42 1.58 6.97 -9.22
C HIS A 42 1.25 7.15 -7.73
N ALA A 43 1.89 6.40 -6.83
CA ALA A 43 1.67 6.57 -5.40
C ALA A 43 2.08 7.97 -4.90
N LYS A 44 3.10 8.61 -5.51
CA LYS A 44 3.57 9.96 -5.12
C LYS A 44 2.60 11.08 -5.52
N GLU A 45 1.74 10.84 -6.51
CA GLU A 45 0.71 11.79 -6.93
C GLU A 45 -0.43 11.89 -5.90
N VAL A 46 -0.51 10.94 -4.95
CA VAL A 46 -1.55 10.88 -3.92
C VAL A 46 -1.14 11.72 -2.72
N VAL A 47 -2.06 12.58 -2.24
CA VAL A 47 -1.95 13.23 -0.94
C VAL A 47 -2.67 12.38 0.11
N PRO A 48 -1.98 11.61 0.98
CA PRO A 48 -2.64 10.58 1.79
C PRO A 48 -3.69 11.12 2.76
N ASN A 49 -3.50 12.36 3.24
CA ASN A 49 -4.44 13.04 4.15
C ASN A 49 -5.76 13.43 3.48
N GLN A 50 -5.81 13.48 2.14
CA GLN A 50 -7.03 13.72 1.37
C GLN A 50 -7.81 12.43 1.09
N ILE A 51 -7.24 11.26 1.40
CA ILE A 51 -7.98 9.99 1.34
C ILE A 51 -9.04 10.00 2.45
N PRO A 52 -10.34 9.88 2.11
CA PRO A 52 -11.44 10.25 3.00
C PRO A 52 -11.66 9.28 4.17
N THR A 53 -11.31 8.00 4.02
CA THR A 53 -11.48 7.01 5.09
C THR A 53 -10.16 6.42 5.53
N LEU A 54 -10.10 6.01 6.81
CA LEU A 54 -8.92 5.36 7.37
C LEU A 54 -8.65 4.02 6.69
N GLU A 55 -9.69 3.27 6.34
CA GLU A 55 -9.57 2.01 5.61
C GLU A 55 -8.91 2.23 4.25
N ARG A 56 -9.39 3.19 3.44
CA ARG A 56 -8.79 3.51 2.14
C ARG A 56 -7.36 3.99 2.28
N ARG A 57 -7.06 4.79 3.31
CA ARG A 57 -5.70 5.27 3.57
C ARG A 57 -4.78 4.12 3.98
N GLY A 58 -5.28 3.18 4.79
CA GLY A 58 -4.58 1.95 5.13
C GLY A 58 -4.31 1.10 3.89
N SER A 59 -5.32 0.86 3.04
CA SER A 59 -5.17 0.13 1.78
C SER A 59 -4.15 0.77 0.83
N TYR A 60 -4.08 2.11 0.80
CA TYR A 60 -3.04 2.82 0.03
C TYR A 60 -1.63 2.49 0.53
N TYR A 61 -1.40 2.49 1.85
CA TYR A 61 -0.09 2.13 2.40
C TYR A 61 0.23 0.63 2.28
N THR A 62 -0.77 -0.26 2.28
CA THR A 62 -0.53 -1.68 1.96
C THR A 62 -0.16 -1.86 0.49
N GLY A 63 -0.78 -1.12 -0.43
CA GLY A 63 -0.39 -1.11 -1.84
C GLY A 63 1.04 -0.57 -2.07
N ILE A 64 1.44 0.48 -1.34
CA ILE A 64 2.84 0.94 -1.34
C ILE A 64 3.79 -0.17 -0.85
N ALA A 65 3.39 -0.91 0.19
CA ALA A 65 4.19 -2.02 0.70
C ALA A 65 4.34 -3.15 -0.33
N GLU A 66 3.27 -3.48 -1.05
CA GLU A 66 3.29 -4.43 -2.18
C GLU A 66 4.28 -3.96 -3.26
N ALA A 67 4.14 -2.71 -3.73
CA ALA A 67 5.02 -2.12 -4.74
C ALA A 67 6.51 -2.14 -4.30
N TYR A 68 6.81 -1.75 -3.05
CA TYR A 68 8.20 -1.80 -2.57
C TYR A 68 8.72 -3.22 -2.35
N THR A 69 7.85 -4.18 -2.02
CA THR A 69 8.23 -5.59 -1.91
C THR A 69 8.58 -6.15 -3.28
N LEU A 70 7.76 -5.86 -4.29
CA LEU A 70 8.03 -6.18 -5.69
C LEU A 70 9.35 -5.56 -6.17
N TRP A 71 9.63 -4.31 -5.80
CA TRP A 71 10.89 -3.62 -6.14
C TRP A 71 12.12 -4.13 -5.35
N GLY A 72 11.94 -5.01 -4.37
CA GLY A 72 13.01 -5.46 -3.49
C GLY A 72 13.51 -4.41 -2.49
N LYS A 73 12.76 -3.31 -2.29
CA LYS A 73 13.05 -2.26 -1.30
C LYS A 73 12.39 -2.59 0.04
N THR A 74 12.77 -3.72 0.63
CA THR A 74 12.12 -4.34 1.81
C THR A 74 12.01 -3.41 3.02
N ASP A 75 13.04 -2.62 3.33
CA ASP A 75 12.99 -1.59 4.38
C ASP A 75 11.86 -0.57 4.20
N ARG A 76 11.63 -0.14 2.95
CA ARG A 76 10.54 0.81 2.63
C ARG A 76 9.18 0.14 2.71
N ALA A 77 9.09 -1.12 2.28
CA ALA A 77 7.87 -1.92 2.40
C ALA A 77 7.45 -2.08 3.86
N VAL A 78 8.39 -2.42 4.76
CA VAL A 78 8.11 -2.57 6.19
C VAL A 78 7.66 -1.26 6.82
N ARG A 79 8.30 -0.13 6.48
CA ARG A 79 7.84 1.19 6.93
C ARG A 79 6.42 1.50 6.49
N ALA A 80 6.05 1.20 5.25
CA ALA A 80 4.69 1.40 4.76
C ALA A 80 3.67 0.52 5.50
N LEU A 81 4.01 -0.75 5.78
CA LEU A 81 3.16 -1.64 6.58
C LEU A 81 2.95 -1.14 8.02
N LEU A 82 4.00 -0.61 8.67
CA LEU A 82 3.87 -0.03 10.01
C LEU A 82 3.02 1.24 10.03
N ILE A 83 3.02 2.02 8.95
CA ILE A 83 2.10 3.16 8.78
C ILE A 83 0.67 2.66 8.58
N ALA A 84 0.47 1.67 7.69
CA ALA A 84 -0.83 1.06 7.45
C ALA A 84 -1.44 0.49 8.74
N GLU A 85 -0.63 -0.22 9.53
CA GLU A 85 -1.04 -0.78 10.83
C GLU A 85 -1.54 0.30 11.79
N LYS A 86 -0.83 1.43 11.89
CA LYS A 86 -1.23 2.55 12.76
C LYS A 86 -2.54 3.21 12.32
N ILE A 87 -2.79 3.28 11.01
CA ILE A 87 -3.96 3.96 10.44
C ILE A 87 -5.19 3.06 10.49
N ALA A 88 -5.04 1.81 10.03
CA ALA A 88 -6.13 0.85 9.94
C ALA A 88 -5.59 -0.57 10.17
N PRO A 89 -5.57 -1.06 11.42
CA PRO A 89 -5.09 -2.41 11.76
C PRO A 89 -5.81 -3.54 11.01
N SER A 90 -7.05 -3.31 10.58
CA SER A 90 -7.81 -4.26 9.75
C SER A 90 -7.16 -4.51 8.38
N GLU A 91 -6.54 -3.49 7.78
CA GLU A 91 -5.94 -3.56 6.44
C GLU A 91 -4.68 -4.44 6.41
N VAL A 92 -3.87 -4.41 7.47
CA VAL A 92 -2.68 -5.27 7.58
C VAL A 92 -3.01 -6.73 7.90
N ARG A 93 -4.25 -7.01 8.32
CA ARG A 93 -4.75 -8.37 8.59
C ARG A 93 -5.40 -9.03 7.37
N ARG A 94 -5.58 -8.29 6.27
CA ARG A 94 -6.10 -8.86 5.01
C ARG A 94 -5.13 -9.89 4.43
N SER A 95 -5.66 -10.87 3.70
CA SER A 95 -4.87 -11.98 3.16
C SER A 95 -3.72 -11.52 2.27
N GLY A 96 -3.94 -10.58 1.36
CA GLY A 96 -2.89 -10.02 0.49
C GLY A 96 -1.74 -9.38 1.29
N THR A 97 -2.06 -8.51 2.25
CA THR A 97 -1.05 -7.89 3.11
C THR A 97 -0.29 -8.93 3.97
N ARG A 98 -0.98 -9.97 4.45
CA ARG A 98 -0.33 -11.07 5.18
C ARG A 98 0.67 -11.82 4.29
N GLN A 99 0.36 -12.04 3.01
CA GLN A 99 1.30 -12.66 2.06
C GLN A 99 2.55 -11.79 1.88
N VAL A 100 2.41 -10.47 1.77
CA VAL A 100 3.53 -9.53 1.72
C VAL A 100 4.39 -9.61 2.99
N ILE A 101 3.76 -9.65 4.17
CA ILE A 101 4.48 -9.80 5.44
C ILE A 101 5.25 -11.13 5.48
N THR A 102 4.62 -12.23 5.07
CA THR A 102 5.26 -13.55 4.97
C THR A 102 6.46 -13.52 4.02
N GLU A 103 6.32 -12.92 2.85
CA GLU A 103 7.40 -12.79 1.88
C GLU A 103 8.57 -11.96 2.44
N LEU A 104 8.29 -10.83 3.07
CA LEU A 104 9.31 -10.01 3.71
C LEU A 104 10.05 -10.76 4.83
N LEU A 105 9.35 -11.60 5.59
CA LEU A 105 9.97 -12.44 6.62
C LEU A 105 10.94 -13.46 6.02
N HIS A 106 10.59 -14.10 4.90
CA HIS A 106 11.49 -15.01 4.19
C HIS A 106 12.73 -14.28 3.65
N ARG A 107 12.57 -13.02 3.22
CA ARG A 107 13.66 -12.16 2.74
C ARG A 107 14.51 -11.55 3.86
N ASP A 108 14.14 -11.72 5.14
CA ASP A 108 14.86 -11.21 6.31
C ASP A 108 15.21 -12.32 7.34
N PRO A 109 16.01 -13.32 6.95
CA PRO A 109 16.38 -14.43 7.84
C PRO A 109 17.13 -13.94 9.10
N HIS A 110 17.87 -12.82 8.98
CA HIS A 110 18.70 -12.27 10.05
C HIS A 110 18.01 -11.17 10.88
N SER A 111 16.71 -10.94 10.70
CA SER A 111 15.94 -9.98 11.52
C SER A 111 16.46 -8.54 11.47
N LYS A 112 16.95 -8.11 10.31
CA LYS A 112 17.49 -6.76 10.10
C LYS A 112 16.38 -5.74 9.86
N LEU A 113 15.20 -6.16 9.43
CA LEU A 113 14.07 -5.28 9.17
C LEU A 113 13.32 -4.96 10.46
N SER A 114 13.69 -3.82 11.05
CA SER A 114 13.09 -3.35 12.31
C SER A 114 11.56 -3.27 12.24
N GLY A 115 10.90 -3.81 13.26
CA GLY A 115 9.44 -3.81 13.39
C GLY A 115 8.71 -4.91 12.62
N LEU A 116 9.33 -5.58 11.64
CA LEU A 116 8.66 -6.62 10.83
C LEU A 116 8.18 -7.80 11.67
N ARG A 117 9.03 -8.39 12.52
CA ARG A 117 8.62 -9.52 13.39
C ARG A 117 7.57 -9.13 14.43
N GLY A 118 7.63 -7.88 14.91
CA GLY A 118 6.63 -7.35 15.84
C GLY A 118 5.26 -7.21 15.16
N LEU A 119 5.24 -6.66 13.95
CA LEU A 119 4.05 -6.60 13.10
C LEU A 119 3.50 -7.99 12.83
N ALA A 120 4.36 -8.92 12.36
CA ALA A 120 3.99 -10.30 12.05
C ALA A 120 3.28 -10.99 13.22
N ARG A 121 3.81 -10.84 14.44
CA ARG A 121 3.18 -11.36 15.66
C ARG A 121 1.78 -10.76 15.91
N ARG A 122 1.61 -9.45 15.75
CA ARG A 122 0.32 -8.76 15.96
C ARG A 122 -0.73 -9.11 14.91
N VAL A 123 -0.30 -9.44 13.68
CA VAL A 123 -1.20 -9.94 12.64
C VAL A 123 -1.36 -11.46 12.68
N GLY A 124 -0.60 -12.18 13.50
CA GLY A 124 -0.65 -13.64 13.58
C GLY A 124 -0.05 -14.35 12.36
N VAL A 125 0.98 -13.75 11.74
CA VAL A 125 1.80 -14.36 10.69
C VAL A 125 3.08 -14.89 11.35
N THR A 126 3.37 -16.16 11.12
CA THR A 126 4.58 -16.85 11.61
C THR A 126 5.25 -17.55 10.44
N LEU A 127 6.58 -17.61 10.47
CA LEU A 127 7.38 -18.52 9.64
C LEU A 127 7.41 -19.91 10.30
#